data_AF-A0A926T7W6-F1
#
_entry.id   AF-A0A926T7W6-F1
#
_cell.length_a   1.000
_cell.length_b   1.000
_cell.length_c   1.000
_cell.angle_alpha   90.00
_cell.angle_beta   90.00
_cell.angle_gamma   90.00
#
_symmetry.space_group_name_H-M   'P 1'
#
loop_
_entity.id
_entity.type
_entity.pdbx_description
1 polymer ?
#
loop_
_entity_poly.entity_id
_entity_poly.type
_entity_poly.pdbx_seq_one_letter_code
_entity_poly.pdbx_strand_id
1 'polypeptide(L)'
;MALDVRRFYKACNPSKAIDMKNAEEEKYYIDFSPVRGSKIIEEIERTIAILQADEPTCQLFSGHIGCGKSTELLRLRTELEAQGFHVVYFESNQDLELVDVDVSDILLMIARQVSESIEKLKIELKPKGFRSLLKGASDLLQTEIDLTAEASLPGVGKVRAGTDGEFSLAFGIGKITAQAKESPDVRSRLREYLEPRTNSILQSINQELLEPAIQSLRQRGREGLVVIVDNLDRVDPRRLPSGRTQPEYLFVDRGEQLRKLNCHLVYTIPLVLTFSNDYGSLMSRLGGGVDAKVLPMVPAQLSDGLDCTEGVALLRQMVLARAFPDVEPDRRITLVTEIFDSLDTLDRLCRVSGGHVRNLLGLLYRCIQKGDLPIPRQRLESVIQERCNELSRAIEPDEWELLRQVAQTKSVRGETEYQILLRSMFVFEYRNDQGHWYDINPILAEAKEFKS
;
A
#
# COMPACT_ATOMS: atom_id res chain seq x y z
N MET A 1 26.75 -24.20 -1.73
CA MET A 1 25.35 -24.69 -1.83
C MET A 1 24.88 -24.39 -3.23
N ALA A 2 24.24 -25.34 -3.92
CA ALA A 2 23.72 -25.07 -5.25
C ALA A 2 22.50 -24.15 -5.18
N LEU A 3 22.43 -23.15 -6.06
CA LEU A 3 21.30 -22.22 -6.16
C LEU A 3 20.04 -22.93 -6.65
N ASP A 4 18.93 -22.81 -5.91
CA ASP A 4 17.61 -23.21 -6.39
C ASP A 4 17.01 -22.08 -7.23
N VAL A 5 17.17 -22.18 -8.56
CA VAL A 5 16.70 -21.17 -9.52
C VAL A 5 15.18 -20.98 -9.47
N ARG A 6 14.40 -22.02 -9.19
CA ARG A 6 12.93 -21.91 -9.15
C ARG A 6 12.48 -21.17 -7.88
N ARG A 7 13.10 -21.47 -6.74
CA ARG A 7 12.88 -20.74 -5.47
C ARG A 7 13.28 -19.27 -5.64
N PHE A 8 14.49 -19.02 -6.18
CA PHE A 8 15.00 -17.68 -6.41
C PHE A 8 14.09 -16.86 -7.33
N TYR A 9 13.67 -17.42 -8.47
CA TYR A 9 12.76 -16.76 -9.40
C TYR A 9 11.43 -16.34 -8.73
N LYS A 10 10.84 -17.23 -7.92
CA LYS A 10 9.62 -16.91 -7.14
C LYS A 10 9.87 -15.82 -6.10
N ALA A 11 11.01 -15.87 -5.40
CA ALA A 11 11.40 -14.87 -4.40
C ALA A 11 11.69 -13.48 -5.02
N CYS A 12 12.00 -13.44 -6.33
CA CYS A 12 12.20 -12.21 -7.09
C CYS A 12 10.92 -11.63 -7.70
N ASN A 13 9.73 -12.19 -7.45
CA ASN A 13 8.49 -11.65 -8.02
C ASN A 13 8.21 -10.23 -7.49
N PRO A 14 8.23 -9.18 -8.34
CA PRO A 14 8.07 -7.79 -7.91
C PRO A 14 6.65 -7.43 -7.46
N SER A 15 5.66 -8.31 -7.68
CA SER A 15 4.26 -8.07 -7.29
C SER A 15 3.93 -8.53 -5.87
N LYS A 16 4.86 -9.22 -5.18
CA LYS A 16 4.61 -9.85 -3.88
C LYS A 16 5.35 -9.14 -2.77
N ALA A 17 4.63 -8.70 -1.74
CA ALA A 17 5.21 -8.23 -0.48
C ALA A 17 5.75 -9.40 0.35
N ILE A 18 6.72 -9.14 1.24
CA ILE A 18 7.23 -10.15 2.17
C ILE A 18 6.25 -10.26 3.33
N ASP A 19 5.72 -11.47 3.56
CA ASP A 19 4.96 -11.77 4.78
C ASP A 19 5.90 -12.23 5.89
N MET A 20 6.07 -11.40 6.93
CA MET A 20 6.94 -11.68 8.06
C MET A 20 6.48 -12.87 8.91
N LYS A 21 5.22 -13.32 8.76
CA LYS A 21 4.73 -14.55 9.40
C LYS A 21 5.15 -15.81 8.66
N ASN A 22 5.60 -15.69 7.40
CA ASN A 22 6.13 -16.80 6.65
C ASN A 22 7.64 -16.90 6.91
N ALA A 23 8.05 -17.90 7.68
CA ALA A 23 9.45 -18.13 8.07
C ALA A 23 10.43 -18.24 6.89
N GLU A 24 9.97 -18.59 5.70
CA GLU A 24 10.79 -18.58 4.49
C GLU A 24 10.95 -17.17 3.90
N GLU A 25 9.88 -16.37 3.92
CA GLU A 25 9.90 -15.01 3.36
C GLU A 25 10.58 -14.01 4.29
N GLU A 26 10.48 -14.21 5.60
CA GLU A 26 11.19 -13.44 6.62
C GLU A 26 12.70 -13.40 6.34
N LYS A 27 13.28 -14.51 5.87
CA LYS A 27 14.71 -14.58 5.50
C LYS A 27 15.10 -13.68 4.33
N TYR A 28 14.13 -13.23 3.51
CA TYR A 28 14.35 -12.31 2.39
C TYR A 28 14.32 -10.84 2.80
N TYR A 29 13.88 -10.54 4.02
CA TYR A 29 13.78 -9.18 4.54
C TYR A 29 15.17 -8.58 4.78
N ILE A 30 15.33 -7.32 4.41
CA ILE A 30 16.51 -6.51 4.70
C ILE A 30 15.99 -5.19 5.26
N ASP A 31 16.48 -4.82 6.44
CA ASP A 31 16.16 -3.53 7.04
C ASP A 31 16.93 -2.42 6.33
N PHE A 32 16.19 -1.53 5.67
CA PHE A 32 16.75 -0.35 4.99
C PHE A 32 16.69 0.92 5.85
N SER A 33 16.17 0.86 7.08
CA SER A 33 16.06 2.02 7.96
C SER A 33 17.38 2.79 8.18
N PRO A 34 18.58 2.16 8.26
CA PRO A 34 19.82 2.89 8.49
C PRO A 34 20.19 3.86 7.35
N VAL A 35 19.77 3.57 6.12
CA VAL A 35 20.12 4.36 4.92
C VAL A 35 18.95 5.21 4.41
N ARG A 36 17.78 5.11 5.04
CA ARG A 36 16.58 5.89 4.71
C ARG A 36 16.41 7.15 5.56
N GLY A 37 17.30 7.36 6.54
CA GLY A 37 17.34 8.56 7.38
C GLY A 37 16.22 8.65 8.43
N SER A 38 15.39 7.60 8.58
CA SER A 38 14.38 7.52 9.65
C SER A 38 13.89 6.08 9.87
N LYS A 39 13.47 5.81 11.11
CA LYS A 39 12.90 4.54 11.56
C LYS A 39 11.37 4.64 11.63
N ILE A 40 10.76 4.91 10.49
CA ILE A 40 9.34 5.28 10.37
C ILE A 40 8.40 4.24 11.01
N ILE A 41 8.65 2.95 10.75
CA ILE A 41 7.82 1.88 11.31
C ILE A 41 7.92 1.82 12.83
N GLU A 42 9.13 1.96 13.39
CA GLU A 42 9.35 2.01 14.83
C GLU A 42 8.66 3.23 15.47
N GLU A 43 8.59 4.37 14.78
CA GLU A 43 7.84 5.55 15.25
C GLU A 43 6.33 5.29 15.32
N ILE A 44 5.76 4.64 14.30
CA ILE A 44 4.34 4.26 14.25
C ILE A 44 4.04 3.24 15.35
N GLU A 45 4.87 2.19 15.46
CA GLU A 45 4.78 1.16 16.49
C GLU A 45 4.85 1.78 17.89
N ARG A 46 5.83 2.64 18.16
CA ARG A 46 5.99 3.31 19.46
C ARG A 46 4.78 4.18 19.80
N THR A 47 4.19 4.86 18.81
CA THR A 47 3.01 5.69 19.05
C THR A 47 1.82 4.82 19.48
N ILE A 48 1.58 3.72 18.77
CA ILE A 48 0.48 2.79 19.04
C ILE A 48 0.70 2.06 20.35
N ALA A 49 1.87 1.45 20.54
CA ALA A 49 2.08 0.48 21.62
C ALA A 49 2.59 1.08 22.94
N ILE A 50 3.20 2.27 22.91
CA ILE A 50 3.84 2.86 24.09
C ILE A 50 3.22 4.20 24.46
N LEU A 51 3.09 5.13 23.50
CA LEU A 51 2.73 6.52 23.81
C LEU A 51 1.22 6.70 23.97
N GLN A 52 0.41 5.94 23.23
CA GLN A 52 -1.04 6.09 23.18
C GLN A 52 -1.78 4.74 23.23
N ALA A 53 -1.24 3.72 23.92
CA ALA A 53 -1.82 2.37 23.96
C ALA A 53 -3.30 2.31 24.37
N ASP A 54 -3.76 3.27 25.17
CA ASP A 54 -5.15 3.35 25.66
C ASP A 54 -6.07 4.26 24.85
N GLU A 55 -5.54 5.01 23.87
CA GLU A 55 -6.30 5.99 23.09
C GLU A 55 -6.26 5.66 21.59
N PRO A 56 -7.39 5.76 20.87
CA PRO A 56 -7.39 5.59 19.42
C PRO A 56 -6.42 6.53 18.72
N THR A 57 -5.56 5.98 17.86
CA THR A 57 -4.60 6.73 17.05
C THR A 57 -4.93 6.64 15.57
N CYS A 58 -4.60 7.66 14.78
CA CYS A 58 -4.71 7.60 13.32
C CYS A 58 -3.35 7.97 12.69
N GLN A 59 -2.64 6.95 12.20
CA GLN A 59 -1.31 7.08 11.62
C GLN A 59 -1.40 7.08 10.09
N LEU A 60 -0.72 8.03 9.46
CA LEU A 60 -0.69 8.17 8.00
C LEU A 60 0.65 7.72 7.45
N PHE A 61 0.61 6.79 6.50
CA PHE A 61 1.79 6.22 5.88
C PHE A 61 1.75 6.45 4.37
N SER A 62 2.85 6.91 3.79
CA SER A 62 2.92 7.23 2.36
C SER A 62 4.29 6.89 1.78
N GLY A 63 4.47 7.17 0.49
CA GLY A 63 5.67 6.85 -0.28
C GLY A 63 5.31 6.29 -1.66
N HIS A 64 6.32 6.09 -2.50
CA HIS A 64 6.12 5.62 -3.87
C HIS A 64 5.41 4.27 -3.95
N ILE A 65 4.63 4.05 -5.02
CA ILE A 65 3.98 2.77 -5.27
C ILE A 65 5.05 1.74 -5.67
N GLY A 66 5.36 0.80 -4.77
CA GLY A 66 6.36 -0.24 -4.99
C GLY A 66 7.69 -0.06 -4.26
N CYS A 67 7.79 0.93 -3.37
CA CYS A 67 9.01 1.14 -2.57
C CYS A 67 9.16 0.22 -1.35
N GLY A 68 8.15 -0.61 -1.04
CA GLY A 68 8.18 -1.56 0.06
C GLY A 68 7.16 -1.33 1.18
N LYS A 69 6.22 -0.38 1.03
CA LYS A 69 5.22 -0.04 2.06
C LYS A 69 4.49 -1.27 2.63
N SER A 70 3.94 -2.14 1.79
CA SER A 70 3.23 -3.35 2.23
C SER A 70 4.11 -4.29 3.06
N THR A 71 5.39 -4.45 2.71
CA THR A 71 6.35 -5.24 3.49
C THR A 71 6.57 -4.62 4.87
N GLU A 72 6.77 -3.30 4.92
CA GLU A 72 6.96 -2.56 6.18
C GLU A 72 5.69 -2.59 7.07
N LEU A 73 4.49 -2.58 6.47
CA LEU A 73 3.22 -2.74 7.20
C LEU A 73 3.00 -4.17 7.71
N LEU A 74 3.43 -5.20 6.97
CA LEU A 74 3.39 -6.60 7.43
C LEU A 74 4.40 -6.86 8.56
N ARG A 75 5.54 -6.16 8.54
CA ARG A 75 6.48 -6.10 9.65
C ARG A 75 5.84 -5.44 10.87
N LEU A 76 5.29 -4.23 10.72
CA LEU A 76 4.58 -3.52 11.80
C LEU A 76 3.48 -4.39 12.42
N ARG A 77 2.70 -5.10 11.59
CA ARG A 77 1.68 -6.04 12.05
C ARG A 77 2.27 -7.09 12.99
N THR A 78 3.37 -7.71 12.59
CA THR A 78 4.00 -8.81 13.35
C THR A 78 4.55 -8.30 14.68
N GLU A 79 5.18 -7.12 14.67
CA GLU A 79 5.71 -6.45 15.86
C GLU A 79 4.59 -6.09 16.85
N LEU A 80 3.50 -5.47 16.38
CA LEU A 80 2.34 -5.14 17.22
C LEU A 80 1.62 -6.37 17.78
N GLU A 81 1.49 -7.44 16.99
CA GLU A 81 0.93 -8.70 17.48
C GLU A 81 1.80 -9.35 18.57
N ALA A 82 3.12 -9.26 18.45
CA ALA A 82 4.07 -9.72 19.47
C ALA A 82 3.96 -8.91 20.77
N GLN A 83 3.60 -7.63 20.66
CA GLN A 83 3.28 -6.76 21.80
C GLN A 83 1.86 -6.95 22.36
N GLY A 84 1.11 -7.94 21.88
CA GLY A 84 -0.20 -8.31 22.45
C GLY A 84 -1.41 -7.61 21.84
N PHE A 85 -1.24 -6.78 20.81
CA PHE A 85 -2.37 -6.21 20.06
C PHE A 85 -3.04 -7.26 19.18
N HIS A 86 -4.34 -7.08 18.93
CA HIS A 86 -5.04 -7.77 17.86
C HIS A 86 -4.99 -6.93 16.60
N VAL A 87 -4.30 -7.39 15.57
CA VAL A 87 -4.08 -6.61 14.34
C VAL A 87 -4.90 -7.16 13.18
N VAL A 88 -5.72 -6.29 12.59
CA VAL A 88 -6.50 -6.53 11.37
C VAL A 88 -5.79 -5.82 10.22
N TYR A 89 -5.13 -6.59 9.38
CA TYR A 89 -4.48 -6.10 8.16
C TYR A 89 -5.26 -6.55 6.94
N PHE A 90 -5.49 -5.64 5.99
CA PHE A 90 -6.04 -5.97 4.68
C PHE A 90 -5.58 -4.98 3.61
N GLU A 91 -5.64 -5.42 2.36
CA GLU A 91 -5.32 -4.62 1.18
C GLU A 91 -6.61 -4.09 0.53
N SER A 92 -6.76 -2.78 0.47
CA SER A 92 -8.01 -2.12 0.04
C SER A 92 -8.45 -2.50 -1.38
N ASN A 93 -7.49 -2.70 -2.29
CA ASN A 93 -7.75 -3.05 -3.69
C ASN A 93 -8.24 -4.50 -3.92
N GLN A 94 -8.24 -5.36 -2.91
CA GLN A 94 -8.81 -6.70 -3.04
C GLN A 94 -10.35 -6.65 -2.96
N ASP A 95 -10.87 -5.79 -2.08
CA ASP A 95 -12.30 -5.73 -1.79
C ASP A 95 -13.00 -4.46 -2.30
N LEU A 96 -12.27 -3.36 -2.56
CA LEU A 96 -12.83 -2.09 -3.03
C LEU A 96 -12.51 -1.82 -4.51
N GLU A 97 -13.46 -1.21 -5.22
CA GLU A 97 -13.21 -0.62 -6.54
C GLU A 97 -12.66 0.80 -6.38
N LEU A 98 -11.34 0.91 -6.38
CA LEU A 98 -10.63 2.16 -6.06
C LEU A 98 -10.84 3.28 -7.09
N VAL A 99 -11.35 2.97 -8.29
CA VAL A 99 -11.71 3.97 -9.30
C VAL A 99 -12.88 4.85 -8.83
N ASP A 100 -13.80 4.29 -8.04
CA ASP A 100 -15.01 4.99 -7.61
C ASP A 100 -15.36 4.61 -6.17
N VAL A 101 -14.37 4.65 -5.28
CA VAL A 101 -14.55 4.43 -3.83
C VAL A 101 -15.01 5.71 -3.12
N ASP A 102 -15.90 5.57 -2.13
CA ASP A 102 -16.32 6.59 -1.18
C ASP A 102 -15.95 6.21 0.27
N VAL A 103 -16.07 7.17 1.19
CA VAL A 103 -15.77 7.03 2.62
C VAL A 103 -16.62 5.95 3.27
N SER A 104 -17.90 5.87 2.91
CA SER A 104 -18.79 4.83 3.42
C SER A 104 -18.30 3.43 3.03
N ASP A 105 -17.72 3.27 1.84
CA ASP A 105 -17.20 1.99 1.38
C ASP A 105 -15.98 1.57 2.19
N ILE A 106 -15.09 2.54 2.49
CA ILE A 106 -13.91 2.33 3.35
C ILE A 106 -14.36 1.95 4.77
N LEU A 107 -15.32 2.67 5.35
CA LEU A 107 -15.86 2.38 6.69
C LEU A 107 -16.51 1.00 6.77
N LEU A 108 -17.34 0.64 5.78
CA LEU A 108 -17.94 -0.69 5.70
C LEU A 108 -16.87 -1.77 5.51
N MET A 109 -15.82 -1.50 4.73
CA MET A 109 -14.73 -2.46 4.55
C MET A 109 -14.00 -2.75 5.85
N ILE A 110 -13.62 -1.71 6.59
CA ILE A 110 -13.01 -1.86 7.92
C ILE A 110 -13.93 -2.65 8.83
N ALA A 111 -15.23 -2.31 8.86
CA ALA A 111 -16.20 -3.01 9.68
C ALA A 111 -16.33 -4.49 9.32
N ARG A 112 -16.28 -4.83 8.03
CA ARG A 112 -16.28 -6.22 7.55
C ARG A 112 -15.05 -6.97 8.02
N GLN A 113 -13.86 -6.41 7.78
CA GLN A 113 -12.58 -7.06 8.10
C GLN A 113 -12.40 -7.25 9.60
N VAL A 114 -12.82 -6.27 10.41
CA VAL A 114 -12.86 -6.41 11.87
C VAL A 114 -13.87 -7.48 12.29
N SER A 115 -15.10 -7.45 11.75
CA SER A 115 -16.13 -8.46 12.08
C SER A 115 -15.64 -9.88 11.76
N GLU A 116 -15.08 -10.12 10.57
CA GLU A 116 -14.52 -11.41 10.17
C GLU A 116 -13.39 -11.87 11.11
N SER A 117 -12.54 -10.94 11.54
CA SER A 117 -11.43 -11.24 12.45
C SER A 117 -11.91 -11.58 13.87
N ILE A 118 -12.91 -10.88 14.37
CA ILE A 118 -13.50 -11.09 15.71
C ILE A 118 -14.37 -12.36 15.76
N GLU A 119 -15.12 -12.65 14.70
CA GLU A 119 -15.91 -13.89 14.57
C GLU A 119 -15.01 -15.14 14.61
N LYS A 120 -13.81 -15.09 14.01
CA LYS A 120 -12.81 -16.17 14.09
C LYS A 120 -12.33 -16.44 15.53
N LEU A 121 -12.39 -15.44 16.40
CA LEU A 121 -12.10 -15.59 17.83
C LEU A 121 -13.30 -16.13 18.63
N LYS A 122 -14.43 -16.43 17.98
CA LYS A 122 -15.69 -16.83 18.65
C LYS A 122 -16.13 -15.79 19.69
N ILE A 123 -16.01 -14.51 19.33
CA ILE A 123 -16.57 -13.40 20.12
C ILE A 123 -17.92 -13.07 19.48
N GLU A 124 -19.00 -13.29 20.23
CA GLU A 124 -20.35 -13.00 19.75
C GLU A 124 -20.70 -11.53 19.99
N LEU A 125 -20.86 -10.79 18.90
CA LEU A 125 -21.34 -9.42 18.93
C LEU A 125 -22.84 -9.38 18.59
N LYS A 126 -23.59 -8.45 19.21
CA LYS A 126 -25.04 -8.25 18.95
C LYS A 126 -25.35 -6.87 18.37
N PRO A 127 -24.88 -6.56 17.16
CA PRO A 127 -25.00 -5.24 16.54
C PRO A 127 -26.36 -5.07 15.87
N LYS A 128 -27.38 -4.68 16.65
CA LYS A 128 -28.77 -4.58 16.17
C LYS A 128 -28.97 -3.44 15.17
N GLY A 129 -28.48 -2.25 15.47
CA GLY A 129 -28.63 -1.07 14.61
C GLY A 129 -27.86 -1.24 13.31
N PHE A 130 -26.63 -1.74 13.39
CA PHE A 130 -25.80 -1.93 12.20
C PHE A 130 -26.38 -3.03 11.29
N ARG A 131 -26.85 -4.15 11.85
CA ARG A 131 -27.57 -5.18 11.07
C ARG A 131 -28.82 -4.62 10.39
N SER A 132 -29.56 -3.73 11.04
CA SER A 132 -30.73 -3.07 10.44
C SER A 132 -30.35 -2.20 9.25
N LEU A 133 -29.27 -1.43 9.35
CA LEU A 133 -28.75 -0.60 8.26
C LEU A 133 -28.34 -1.48 7.06
N LEU A 134 -27.59 -2.56 7.30
CA LEU A 134 -27.18 -3.50 6.25
C LEU A 134 -28.37 -4.19 5.61
N LYS A 135 -29.39 -4.54 6.40
CA LYS A 135 -30.64 -5.08 5.87
C LYS A 135 -31.32 -4.07 4.93
N GLY A 136 -31.46 -2.82 5.35
CA GLY A 136 -32.04 -1.76 4.52
C GLY A 136 -31.27 -1.53 3.20
N ALA A 137 -29.95 -1.57 3.25
CA ALA A 137 -29.11 -1.52 2.05
C ALA A 137 -29.34 -2.76 1.15
N SER A 138 -29.37 -3.96 1.72
CA SER A 138 -29.60 -5.19 0.94
C SER A 138 -31.00 -5.25 0.33
N ASP A 139 -32.03 -4.77 1.05
CA ASP A 139 -33.41 -4.72 0.58
C ASP A 139 -33.54 -3.75 -0.60
N LEU A 140 -32.89 -2.57 -0.52
CA LEU A 140 -32.81 -1.60 -1.62
C LEU A 140 -32.18 -2.20 -2.88
N LEU A 141 -31.10 -2.97 -2.72
CA LEU A 141 -30.44 -3.64 -3.84
C LEU A 141 -31.26 -4.80 -4.42
N GLN A 142 -32.10 -5.46 -3.64
CA GLN A 142 -32.96 -6.56 -4.09
C GLN A 142 -34.19 -6.08 -4.86
N THR A 143 -34.82 -4.97 -4.44
CA THR A 143 -36.06 -4.46 -5.04
C THR A 143 -35.99 -4.18 -6.54
N GLU A 144 -34.79 -3.94 -7.11
CA GLU A 144 -34.64 -3.71 -8.56
C GLU A 144 -34.09 -4.88 -9.37
N ILE A 145 -33.45 -5.87 -8.72
CA ILE A 145 -33.14 -7.13 -9.42
C ILE A 145 -34.45 -7.83 -9.78
N ASP A 146 -35.46 -7.76 -8.91
CA ASP A 146 -36.80 -8.26 -9.23
C ASP A 146 -37.48 -7.44 -10.35
N LEU A 147 -37.36 -6.10 -10.37
CA LEU A 147 -37.92 -5.25 -11.45
C LEU A 147 -37.22 -5.44 -12.81
N THR A 148 -35.92 -5.74 -12.82
CA THR A 148 -35.16 -5.99 -14.06
C THR A 148 -35.27 -7.45 -14.54
N ALA A 149 -35.43 -8.40 -13.63
CA ALA A 149 -35.73 -9.80 -13.94
C ALA A 149 -37.18 -10.01 -14.39
N GLU A 150 -38.16 -9.22 -13.90
CA GLU A 150 -39.55 -9.28 -14.37
C GLU A 150 -39.72 -8.79 -15.82
N ALA A 151 -38.74 -8.06 -16.38
CA ALA A 151 -38.70 -7.72 -17.80
C ALA A 151 -38.08 -8.83 -18.69
N SER A 152 -37.50 -9.88 -18.10
CA SER A 152 -36.77 -10.93 -18.81
C SER A 152 -37.09 -12.34 -18.27
N LEU A 153 -38.11 -12.96 -18.88
CA LEU A 153 -38.47 -14.40 -18.81
C LEU A 153 -39.22 -14.90 -17.56
N PRO A 154 -40.42 -15.50 -17.73
CA PRO A 154 -41.08 -16.26 -16.68
C PRO A 154 -40.37 -17.62 -16.51
N GLY A 155 -39.63 -17.81 -15.40
CA GLY A 155 -39.10 -19.14 -15.05
C GLY A 155 -37.76 -19.21 -14.33
N VAL A 156 -37.05 -18.09 -14.09
CA VAL A 156 -35.83 -18.12 -13.27
C VAL A 156 -36.23 -18.14 -11.80
N GLY A 157 -35.90 -19.25 -11.13
CA GLY A 157 -36.37 -19.56 -9.78
C GLY A 157 -36.12 -18.43 -8.78
N LYS A 158 -37.19 -18.04 -8.09
CA LYS A 158 -37.12 -17.27 -6.84
C LYS A 158 -36.20 -18.02 -5.87
N VAL A 159 -34.96 -17.56 -5.73
CA VAL A 159 -34.15 -17.90 -4.57
C VAL A 159 -34.79 -17.18 -3.39
N ARG A 160 -35.78 -17.84 -2.77
CA ARG A 160 -36.32 -17.42 -1.49
C ARG A 160 -35.13 -17.30 -0.54
N ALA A 161 -34.91 -16.08 -0.07
CA ALA A 161 -34.05 -15.80 1.06
C ALA A 161 -34.36 -16.81 2.18
N GLY A 162 -33.37 -17.66 2.48
CA GLY A 162 -33.45 -18.57 3.61
C GLY A 162 -33.65 -17.75 4.87
N THR A 163 -34.74 -18.04 5.56
CA THR A 163 -35.04 -17.58 6.91
C THR A 163 -34.01 -18.12 7.90
N ASP A 164 -33.56 -17.24 8.80
CA ASP A 164 -33.05 -17.54 10.15
C ASP A 164 -31.75 -18.38 10.31
N GLY A 165 -30.79 -18.23 9.39
CA GLY A 165 -29.38 -18.51 9.68
C GLY A 165 -28.67 -17.21 10.08
N GLU A 166 -27.96 -17.17 11.21
CA GLU A 166 -27.34 -15.96 11.77
C GLU A 166 -26.69 -15.06 10.70
N PHE A 167 -27.35 -13.93 10.41
CA PHE A 167 -26.81 -12.89 9.55
C PHE A 167 -25.65 -12.21 10.27
N SER A 168 -24.44 -12.74 10.08
CA SER A 168 -23.20 -12.15 10.60
C SER A 168 -22.94 -10.80 9.91
N LEU A 169 -22.29 -9.86 10.62
CA LEU A 169 -22.00 -8.54 10.04
C LEU A 169 -21.09 -8.68 8.83
N ALA A 170 -20.06 -9.52 8.96
CA ALA A 170 -19.13 -9.82 7.89
C ALA A 170 -19.84 -10.31 6.63
N PHE A 171 -20.76 -11.27 6.77
CA PHE A 171 -21.52 -11.81 5.65
C PHE A 171 -22.42 -10.75 5.01
N GLY A 172 -23.12 -9.95 5.82
CA GLY A 172 -24.01 -8.89 5.34
C GLY A 172 -23.27 -7.82 4.54
N ILE A 173 -22.15 -7.32 5.08
CA ILE A 173 -21.31 -6.33 4.38
C ILE A 173 -20.68 -6.96 3.13
N GLY A 174 -20.18 -8.19 3.22
CA GLY A 174 -19.61 -8.93 2.09
C GLY A 174 -20.58 -9.05 0.92
N LYS A 175 -21.85 -9.39 1.19
CA LYS A 175 -22.90 -9.47 0.15
C LYS A 175 -23.12 -8.13 -0.55
N ILE A 176 -23.25 -7.03 0.21
CA ILE A 176 -23.50 -5.69 -0.34
C ILE A 176 -22.30 -5.22 -1.17
N THR A 177 -21.09 -5.35 -0.63
CA THR A 177 -19.85 -4.91 -1.30
C THR A 177 -19.57 -5.71 -2.57
N ALA A 178 -19.85 -7.02 -2.58
CA ALA A 178 -19.72 -7.85 -3.79
C ALA A 178 -20.68 -7.40 -4.90
N GLN A 179 -21.95 -7.15 -4.57
CA GLN A 179 -22.94 -6.63 -5.52
C GLN A 179 -22.52 -5.27 -6.10
N ALA A 180 -22.01 -4.37 -5.27
CA ALA A 180 -21.53 -3.04 -5.70
C ALA A 180 -20.24 -3.10 -6.54
N LYS A 181 -19.41 -4.13 -6.36
CA LYS A 181 -18.20 -4.35 -7.16
C LYS A 181 -18.56 -4.74 -8.60
N GLU A 182 -19.59 -5.56 -8.78
CA GLU A 182 -19.99 -6.10 -10.09
C GLU A 182 -20.80 -5.11 -10.97
N SER A 183 -21.45 -4.11 -10.38
CA SER A 183 -22.31 -3.17 -11.13
C SER A 183 -22.12 -1.70 -10.73
N PRO A 184 -21.79 -0.81 -11.68
CA PRO A 184 -21.74 0.64 -11.44
C PRO A 184 -23.07 1.24 -10.96
N ASP A 185 -24.21 0.78 -11.48
CA ASP A 185 -25.53 1.29 -11.09
C ASP A 185 -25.86 0.93 -9.64
N VAL A 186 -25.57 -0.31 -9.25
CA VAL A 186 -25.71 -0.79 -7.86
C VAL A 186 -24.84 0.04 -6.93
N ARG A 187 -23.60 0.35 -7.35
CA ARG A 187 -22.69 1.19 -6.57
C ARG A 187 -23.20 2.61 -6.40
N SER A 188 -23.72 3.23 -7.46
CA SER A 188 -24.30 4.58 -7.40
C SER A 188 -25.46 4.63 -6.40
N ARG A 189 -26.39 3.67 -6.46
CA ARG A 189 -27.53 3.60 -5.54
C ARG A 189 -27.11 3.33 -4.11
N LEU A 190 -26.14 2.43 -3.92
CA LEU A 190 -25.58 2.16 -2.61
C LEU A 190 -24.96 3.43 -2.02
N ARG A 191 -24.22 4.20 -2.83
CA ARG A 191 -23.69 5.50 -2.41
C ARG A 191 -24.80 6.48 -2.04
N GLU A 192 -25.82 6.67 -2.87
CA GLU A 192 -26.97 7.54 -2.57
C GLU A 192 -27.67 7.15 -1.25
N TYR A 193 -27.70 5.85 -0.93
CA TYR A 193 -28.22 5.36 0.33
C TYR A 193 -27.27 5.59 1.51
N LEU A 194 -25.97 5.31 1.34
CA LEU A 194 -25.01 5.33 2.45
C LEU A 194 -24.46 6.72 2.77
N GLU A 195 -24.24 7.57 1.77
CA GLU A 195 -23.55 8.84 1.93
C GLU A 195 -24.26 9.76 2.96
N PRO A 196 -25.59 9.97 2.91
CA PRO A 196 -26.30 10.79 3.89
C PRO A 196 -26.29 10.19 5.30
N ARG A 197 -25.95 8.90 5.41
CA ARG A 197 -25.97 8.11 6.65
C ARG A 197 -24.57 7.88 7.22
N THR A 198 -23.51 8.48 6.65
CA THR A 198 -22.11 8.26 7.06
C THR A 198 -21.89 8.39 8.58
N ASN A 199 -22.47 9.41 9.23
CA ASN A 199 -22.33 9.59 10.68
C ASN A 199 -23.04 8.49 11.49
N SER A 200 -24.20 8.02 11.02
CA SER A 200 -24.93 6.91 11.66
C SER A 200 -24.21 5.58 11.47
N ILE A 201 -23.61 5.36 10.28
CA ILE A 201 -22.74 4.22 10.00
C ILE A 201 -21.56 4.21 10.96
N LEU A 202 -20.85 5.34 11.05
CA LEU A 202 -19.70 5.51 11.94
C LEU A 202 -20.06 5.26 13.41
N GLN A 203 -21.17 5.84 13.89
CA GLN A 203 -21.64 5.60 15.24
C GLN A 203 -21.94 4.12 15.50
N SER A 204 -22.59 3.45 14.54
CA SER A 204 -22.92 2.03 14.64
C SER A 204 -21.65 1.17 14.67
N ILE A 205 -20.65 1.49 13.84
CA ILE A 205 -19.35 0.79 13.83
C ILE A 205 -18.65 0.95 15.19
N ASN A 206 -18.60 2.16 15.72
CA ASN A 206 -17.95 2.40 17.02
C ASN A 206 -18.65 1.66 18.16
N GLN A 207 -19.96 1.91 18.34
CA GLN A 207 -20.71 1.47 19.52
C GLN A 207 -21.09 -0.01 19.48
N GLU A 208 -21.34 -0.57 18.30
CA GLU A 208 -21.85 -1.94 18.18
C GLU A 208 -20.79 -2.96 17.72
N LEU A 209 -19.66 -2.50 17.16
CA LEU A 209 -18.59 -3.37 16.67
C LEU A 209 -17.26 -3.12 17.40
N LEU A 210 -16.68 -1.91 17.29
CA LEU A 210 -15.31 -1.66 17.77
C LEU A 210 -15.20 -1.67 19.30
N GLU A 211 -16.04 -0.91 19.99
CA GLU A 211 -16.00 -0.81 21.46
C GLU A 211 -16.23 -2.19 22.14
N PRO A 212 -17.27 -2.97 21.77
CA PRO A 212 -17.47 -4.30 22.35
C PRO A 212 -16.37 -5.30 21.98
N ALA A 213 -15.82 -5.21 20.75
CA ALA A 213 -14.71 -6.06 20.32
C ALA A 213 -13.44 -5.76 21.15
N ILE A 214 -13.08 -4.49 21.32
CA ILE A 214 -11.91 -4.08 22.11
C ILE A 214 -12.08 -4.50 23.57
N GLN A 215 -13.27 -4.31 24.15
CA GLN A 215 -13.54 -4.77 25.51
C GLN A 215 -13.36 -6.29 25.65
N SER A 216 -13.88 -7.06 24.69
CA SER A 216 -13.74 -8.52 24.68
C SER A 216 -12.30 -8.98 24.45
N LEU A 217 -11.54 -8.27 23.62
CA LEU A 217 -10.11 -8.51 23.41
C LEU A 217 -9.30 -8.26 24.68
N ARG A 218 -9.56 -7.15 25.39
CA ARG A 218 -8.93 -6.84 26.68
C ARG A 218 -9.23 -7.88 27.76
N GLN A 219 -10.47 -8.37 27.83
CA GLN A 219 -10.84 -9.49 28.72
C GLN A 219 -10.06 -10.79 28.42
N ARG A 220 -9.54 -10.94 27.20
CA ARG A 220 -8.71 -12.07 26.77
C ARG A 220 -7.20 -11.76 26.82
N GLY A 221 -6.80 -10.68 27.49
CA GLY A 221 -5.39 -10.31 27.69
C GLY A 221 -4.72 -9.71 26.45
N ARG A 222 -5.48 -9.04 25.57
CA ARG A 222 -4.94 -8.25 24.46
C ARG A 222 -4.92 -6.77 24.82
N GLU A 223 -3.94 -6.03 24.29
CA GLU A 223 -3.77 -4.60 24.59
C GLU A 223 -4.84 -3.74 23.90
N GLY A 224 -5.19 -4.08 22.66
CA GLY A 224 -6.19 -3.35 21.89
C GLY A 224 -6.41 -3.91 20.48
N LEU A 225 -7.10 -3.12 19.66
CA LEU A 225 -7.36 -3.41 18.25
C LEU A 225 -6.62 -2.40 17.37
N VAL A 226 -5.84 -2.91 16.42
CA VAL A 226 -5.19 -2.12 15.39
C VAL A 226 -5.72 -2.53 14.03
N VAL A 227 -6.10 -1.57 13.20
CA VAL A 227 -6.53 -1.78 11.82
C VAL A 227 -5.52 -1.12 10.88
N ILE A 228 -4.89 -1.93 10.03
CA ILE A 228 -3.94 -1.48 9.00
C ILE A 228 -4.62 -1.62 7.63
N VAL A 229 -4.81 -0.48 6.98
CA VAL A 229 -5.47 -0.35 5.68
C VAL A 229 -4.42 -0.05 4.62
N ASP A 230 -3.94 -1.09 3.95
CA ASP A 230 -2.92 -0.99 2.90
C ASP A 230 -3.56 -0.75 1.51
N ASN A 231 -2.75 -0.31 0.55
CA ASN A 231 -3.09 -0.03 -0.85
C ASN A 231 -4.20 1.02 -1.08
N LEU A 232 -4.61 1.76 -0.05
CA LEU A 232 -5.53 2.89 -0.17
C LEU A 232 -4.83 4.12 -0.81
N ASP A 233 -3.49 4.10 -0.91
CA ASP A 233 -2.70 5.04 -1.71
C ASP A 233 -2.88 4.88 -3.23
N ARG A 234 -3.61 3.84 -3.68
CA ARG A 234 -3.85 3.53 -5.09
C ARG A 234 -5.21 4.03 -5.61
N VAL A 235 -5.89 4.88 -4.85
CA VAL A 235 -7.13 5.55 -5.30
C VAL A 235 -6.84 6.33 -6.59
N ASP A 236 -7.76 6.22 -7.56
CA ASP A 236 -7.61 6.91 -8.83
C ASP A 236 -7.73 8.44 -8.63
N PRO A 237 -6.75 9.25 -9.06
CA PRO A 237 -6.80 10.70 -8.88
C PRO A 237 -7.67 11.38 -9.93
N ARG A 238 -8.82 10.80 -10.26
CA ARG A 238 -9.81 11.44 -11.11
C ARG A 238 -10.30 12.74 -10.46
N ARG A 239 -10.65 13.69 -11.32
CA ARG A 239 -11.33 14.92 -10.89
C ARG A 239 -12.82 14.64 -10.72
N LEU A 240 -13.36 15.07 -9.59
CA LEU A 240 -14.78 15.04 -9.27
C LEU A 240 -15.47 16.30 -9.81
N PRO A 241 -16.81 16.29 -9.97
CA PRO A 241 -17.56 17.49 -10.39
C PRO A 241 -17.36 18.71 -9.48
N SER A 242 -16.96 18.50 -8.21
CA SER A 242 -16.61 19.57 -7.27
C SER A 242 -15.29 20.29 -7.61
N GLY A 243 -14.52 19.79 -8.58
CA GLY A 243 -13.18 20.27 -8.93
C GLY A 243 -12.06 19.63 -8.09
N ARG A 244 -12.40 18.92 -7.02
CA ARG A 244 -11.46 18.16 -6.17
C ARG A 244 -11.03 16.88 -6.87
N THR A 245 -9.81 16.42 -6.61
CA THR A 245 -9.43 15.04 -6.92
C THR A 245 -10.07 14.08 -5.92
N GLN A 246 -10.28 12.82 -6.32
CA GLN A 246 -10.84 11.82 -5.41
C GLN A 246 -9.99 11.59 -4.15
N PRO A 247 -8.63 11.54 -4.21
CA PRO A 247 -7.79 11.55 -3.01
C PRO A 247 -8.05 12.75 -2.09
N GLU A 248 -8.12 13.97 -2.62
CA GLU A 248 -8.41 15.14 -1.79
C GLU A 248 -9.78 15.03 -1.11
N TYR A 249 -10.80 14.62 -1.85
CA TYR A 249 -12.14 14.42 -1.30
C TYR A 249 -12.15 13.40 -0.15
N LEU A 250 -11.54 12.23 -0.34
CA LEU A 250 -11.56 11.16 0.65
C LEU A 250 -10.74 11.51 1.90
N PHE A 251 -9.52 11.98 1.72
CA PHE A 251 -8.55 12.11 2.80
C PHE A 251 -8.54 13.51 3.43
N VAL A 252 -8.87 14.56 2.67
CA VAL A 252 -8.91 15.94 3.19
C VAL A 252 -10.32 16.34 3.57
N ASP A 253 -11.26 16.27 2.62
CA ASP A 253 -12.62 16.79 2.85
C ASP A 253 -13.40 15.89 3.80
N ARG A 254 -13.20 14.57 3.67
CA ARG A 254 -13.86 13.53 4.48
C ARG A 254 -12.91 12.81 5.45
N GLY A 255 -11.72 13.36 5.66
CA GLY A 255 -10.71 12.79 6.56
C GLY A 255 -11.16 12.66 8.01
N GLU A 256 -12.01 13.58 8.49
CA GLU A 256 -12.53 13.56 9.86
C GLU A 256 -13.36 12.29 10.13
N GLN A 257 -14.15 11.83 9.15
CA GLN A 257 -14.95 10.62 9.28
C GLN A 257 -14.06 9.37 9.36
N LEU A 258 -12.97 9.32 8.58
CA LEU A 258 -12.01 8.21 8.58
C LEU A 258 -11.19 8.14 9.87
N ARG A 259 -10.96 9.29 10.53
CA ARG A 259 -10.25 9.38 11.81
C ARG A 259 -11.08 8.92 13.00
N LYS A 260 -12.41 9.09 12.96
CA LYS A 260 -13.31 8.91 14.11
C LYS A 260 -13.62 7.45 14.49
N LEU A 261 -12.93 6.46 13.93
CA LEU A 261 -13.07 5.08 14.38
C LEU A 261 -12.35 4.87 15.71
N ASN A 262 -13.03 4.27 16.70
CA ASN A 262 -12.54 4.12 18.06
C ASN A 262 -11.54 2.94 18.21
N CYS A 263 -10.50 2.92 17.39
CA CYS A 263 -9.40 1.94 17.42
C CYS A 263 -8.11 2.55 16.87
N HIS A 264 -6.97 1.86 16.97
CA HIS A 264 -5.75 2.31 16.30
C HIS A 264 -5.86 2.07 14.79
N LEU A 265 -5.59 3.09 14.00
CA LEU A 265 -5.66 3.09 12.55
C LEU A 265 -4.29 3.39 11.95
N VAL A 266 -3.95 2.66 10.88
CA VAL A 266 -2.84 2.98 9.98
C VAL A 266 -3.39 3.00 8.56
N TYR A 267 -3.39 4.17 7.91
CA TYR A 267 -3.83 4.33 6.53
C TYR A 267 -2.65 4.56 5.60
N THR A 268 -2.57 3.83 4.50
CA THR A 268 -1.78 4.27 3.35
C THR A 268 -2.49 5.40 2.63
N ILE A 269 -1.80 6.50 2.34
CA ILE A 269 -2.36 7.64 1.60
C ILE A 269 -1.55 7.94 0.33
N PRO A 270 -2.21 8.43 -0.75
CA PRO A 270 -1.50 8.81 -1.97
C PRO A 270 -0.43 9.86 -1.70
N LEU A 271 0.81 9.60 -2.13
CA LEU A 271 1.95 10.48 -1.90
C LEU A 271 1.73 11.89 -2.47
N VAL A 272 0.91 12.05 -3.50
CA VAL A 272 0.57 13.38 -4.04
C VAL A 272 -0.02 14.33 -2.99
N LEU A 273 -0.72 13.81 -1.99
CA LEU A 273 -1.35 14.63 -0.97
C LEU A 273 -0.33 15.33 -0.06
N THR A 274 0.92 14.84 0.01
CA THR A 274 2.00 15.54 0.74
C THR A 274 2.55 16.74 -0.02
N PHE A 275 2.19 16.89 -1.30
CA PHE A 275 2.54 18.02 -2.17
C PHE A 275 1.35 18.96 -2.44
N SER A 276 0.16 18.60 -1.97
CA SER A 276 -1.05 19.40 -2.11
C SER A 276 -1.02 20.61 -1.19
N ASN A 277 -1.62 21.72 -1.65
CA ASN A 277 -1.83 22.91 -0.81
C ASN A 277 -2.72 22.61 0.41
N ASP A 278 -3.48 21.52 0.37
CA ASP A 278 -4.31 21.05 1.48
C ASP A 278 -3.59 20.12 2.46
N TYR A 279 -2.27 19.95 2.36
CA TYR A 279 -1.53 19.10 3.29
C TYR A 279 -1.77 19.48 4.75
N GLY A 280 -1.84 20.78 5.08
CA GLY A 280 -2.19 21.23 6.44
C GLY A 280 -3.61 20.81 6.87
N SER A 281 -4.58 20.86 5.96
CA SER A 281 -5.95 20.40 6.18
C SER A 281 -6.01 18.88 6.39
N LEU A 282 -5.24 18.11 5.61
CA LEU A 282 -5.08 16.67 5.76
C LEU A 282 -4.55 16.30 7.15
N MET A 283 -3.48 16.97 7.59
CA MET A 283 -2.89 16.71 8.91
C MET A 283 -3.87 17.04 10.02
N SER A 284 -4.57 18.18 9.94
CA SER A 284 -5.55 18.58 10.95
C SER A 284 -6.74 17.62 11.04
N ARG A 285 -7.35 17.29 9.90
CA ARG A 285 -8.61 16.53 9.85
C ARG A 285 -8.43 15.03 10.03
N LEU A 286 -7.41 14.45 9.39
CA LEU A 286 -7.17 13.01 9.40
C LEU A 286 -5.98 12.61 10.29
N GLY A 287 -4.84 13.29 10.16
CA GLY A 287 -3.60 12.97 10.91
C GLY A 287 -3.59 13.42 12.37
N GLY A 288 -4.61 14.14 12.82
CA GLY A 288 -4.68 14.64 14.20
C GLY A 288 -3.62 15.66 14.58
N GLY A 289 -3.13 16.43 13.60
CA GLY A 289 -2.06 17.40 13.78
C GLY A 289 -0.66 16.82 13.66
N VAL A 290 -0.53 15.52 13.33
CA VAL A 290 0.76 14.84 13.13
C VAL A 290 1.01 14.62 11.64
N ASP A 291 2.26 14.81 11.23
CA ASP A 291 2.73 14.61 9.85
C ASP A 291 2.57 13.17 9.35
N ALA A 292 2.25 13.04 8.05
CA ALA A 292 2.28 11.76 7.38
C ALA A 292 3.72 11.24 7.29
N LYS A 293 3.89 9.95 7.55
CA LYS A 293 5.18 9.29 7.47
C LYS A 293 5.43 8.80 6.05
N VAL A 294 6.37 9.42 5.35
CA VAL A 294 6.72 9.08 3.95
C VAL A 294 7.91 8.14 3.91
N LEU A 295 7.76 6.96 3.33
CA LEU A 295 8.83 5.98 3.14
C LEU A 295 9.70 6.35 1.93
N PRO A 296 10.96 6.80 2.13
CA PRO A 296 11.83 7.21 1.03
C PRO A 296 12.47 6.02 0.30
N MET A 297 13.06 6.27 -0.86
CA MET A 297 13.82 5.25 -1.59
C MET A 297 15.13 4.93 -0.85
N VAL A 298 15.70 3.77 -1.18
CA VAL A 298 17.04 3.41 -0.70
C VAL A 298 18.06 4.18 -1.55
N PRO A 299 18.89 5.06 -0.98
CA PRO A 299 19.86 5.80 -1.81
C PRO A 299 20.92 4.83 -2.36
N ALA A 300 21.05 4.75 -3.68
CA ALA A 300 22.23 4.14 -4.32
C ALA A 300 23.32 5.18 -4.59
N GLN A 301 22.91 6.45 -4.69
CA GLN A 301 23.75 7.64 -4.79
C GLN A 301 23.24 8.68 -3.80
N LEU A 302 24.14 9.58 -3.39
CA LEU A 302 23.84 10.72 -2.53
C LEU A 302 23.46 11.94 -3.38
N SER A 303 22.92 12.97 -2.72
CA SER A 303 22.46 14.20 -3.40
C SER A 303 23.55 14.96 -4.15
N ASP A 304 24.81 14.77 -3.77
CA ASP A 304 25.99 15.34 -4.43
C ASP A 304 26.53 14.48 -5.59
N GLY A 305 25.87 13.34 -5.87
CA GLY A 305 26.24 12.39 -6.91
C GLY A 305 27.28 11.34 -6.49
N LEU A 306 27.77 11.37 -5.24
CA LEU A 306 28.66 10.33 -4.74
C LEU A 306 27.90 9.01 -4.52
N ASP A 307 28.60 7.88 -4.63
CA ASP A 307 28.00 6.57 -4.39
C ASP A 307 27.62 6.40 -2.90
N CYS A 308 26.38 5.94 -2.65
CA CYS A 308 25.96 5.52 -1.32
C CYS A 308 26.35 4.05 -1.11
N THR A 309 27.56 3.82 -0.59
CA THR A 309 28.14 2.47 -0.45
C THR A 309 27.29 1.56 0.44
N GLU A 310 26.76 2.09 1.55
CA GLU A 310 25.90 1.36 2.48
C GLU A 310 24.56 0.99 1.83
N GLY A 311 23.93 1.92 1.12
CA GLY A 311 22.67 1.68 0.42
C GLY A 311 22.84 0.62 -0.68
N VAL A 312 23.90 0.70 -1.48
CA VAL A 312 24.24 -0.33 -2.47
C VAL A 312 24.50 -1.68 -1.78
N ALA A 313 25.20 -1.71 -0.63
CA ALA A 313 25.44 -2.95 0.10
C ALA A 313 24.14 -3.61 0.58
N LEU A 314 23.18 -2.85 1.11
CA LEU A 314 21.88 -3.38 1.51
C LEU A 314 21.05 -3.86 0.30
N LEU A 315 21.09 -3.15 -0.82
CA LEU A 315 20.44 -3.59 -2.06
C LEU A 315 21.04 -4.90 -2.61
N ARG A 316 22.36 -5.08 -2.52
CA ARG A 316 23.01 -6.37 -2.82
C ARG A 316 22.48 -7.46 -1.91
N GLN A 317 22.43 -7.20 -0.60
CA GLN A 317 21.91 -8.16 0.37
C GLN A 317 20.47 -8.54 0.08
N MET A 318 19.63 -7.60 -0.38
CA MET A 318 18.25 -7.88 -0.76
C MET A 318 18.15 -8.90 -1.91
N VAL A 319 19.04 -8.80 -2.91
CA VAL A 319 19.12 -9.78 -4.00
C VAL A 319 19.65 -11.12 -3.48
N LEU A 320 20.75 -11.08 -2.74
CA LEU A 320 21.43 -12.30 -2.30
C LEU A 320 20.65 -13.08 -1.25
N ALA A 321 19.89 -12.41 -0.36
CA ALA A 321 19.02 -13.05 0.61
C ALA A 321 17.93 -13.89 -0.07
N ARG A 322 17.45 -13.47 -1.25
CA ARG A 322 16.45 -14.23 -2.03
C ARG A 322 17.04 -15.48 -2.68
N ALA A 323 18.31 -15.43 -3.06
CA ALA A 323 19.02 -16.55 -3.67
C ALA A 323 19.55 -17.54 -2.62
N PHE A 324 20.06 -17.02 -1.52
CA PHE A 324 20.76 -17.75 -0.47
C PHE A 324 20.22 -17.37 0.93
N PRO A 325 18.92 -17.59 1.18
CA PRO A 325 18.28 -17.20 2.45
C PRO A 325 18.88 -17.92 3.66
N ASP A 326 19.35 -19.15 3.47
CA ASP A 326 19.92 -20.01 4.52
C ASP A 326 21.44 -19.79 4.71
N VAL A 327 22.02 -18.80 4.03
CA VAL A 327 23.44 -18.42 4.15
C VAL A 327 23.55 -17.11 4.92
N GLU A 328 24.50 -17.04 5.85
CA GLU A 328 24.78 -15.85 6.66
C GLU A 328 25.09 -14.60 5.79
N PRO A 329 24.60 -13.40 6.17
CA PRO A 329 24.75 -12.18 5.38
C PRO A 329 26.18 -11.89 4.88
N ASP A 330 27.18 -12.08 5.73
CA ASP A 330 28.59 -11.82 5.40
C ASP A 330 29.16 -12.79 4.36
N ARG A 331 28.59 -14.00 4.26
CA ARG A 331 29.04 -15.04 3.33
C ARG A 331 28.31 -14.98 1.99
N ARG A 332 27.10 -14.41 1.95
CA ARG A 332 26.30 -14.28 0.72
C ARG A 332 27.05 -13.61 -0.42
N ILE A 333 27.88 -12.60 -0.12
CA ILE A 333 28.64 -11.85 -1.12
C ILE A 333 29.65 -12.73 -1.88
N THR A 334 30.13 -13.81 -1.26
CA THR A 334 31.06 -14.77 -1.90
C THR A 334 30.38 -15.64 -2.94
N LEU A 335 29.04 -15.66 -2.97
CA LEU A 335 28.21 -16.46 -3.88
C LEU A 335 27.64 -15.63 -5.04
N VAL A 336 28.07 -14.38 -5.22
CA VAL A 336 27.57 -13.51 -6.29
C VAL A 336 27.73 -14.15 -7.68
N THR A 337 28.82 -14.88 -7.90
CA THR A 337 29.12 -15.54 -9.19
C THR A 337 28.15 -16.66 -9.58
N GLU A 338 27.31 -17.11 -8.64
CA GLU A 338 26.23 -18.07 -8.92
C GLU A 338 25.01 -17.39 -9.57
N ILE A 339 24.87 -16.06 -9.44
CA ILE A 339 23.73 -15.28 -9.94
C ILE A 339 24.15 -14.30 -11.03
N PHE A 340 25.32 -13.67 -10.92
CA PHE A 340 25.85 -12.66 -11.85
C PHE A 340 27.25 -13.04 -12.29
N ASP A 341 27.69 -12.61 -13.46
CA ASP A 341 29.07 -12.86 -13.92
C ASP A 341 30.14 -12.19 -13.03
N SER A 342 29.76 -11.13 -12.31
CA SER A 342 30.64 -10.32 -11.47
C SER A 342 29.84 -9.51 -10.44
N LEU A 343 30.54 -9.02 -9.40
CA LEU A 343 29.97 -8.07 -8.46
C LEU A 343 29.57 -6.75 -9.12
N ASP A 344 30.34 -6.28 -10.10
CA ASP A 344 30.03 -5.04 -10.82
C ASP A 344 28.68 -5.10 -11.55
N THR A 345 28.30 -6.26 -12.09
CA THR A 345 26.98 -6.45 -12.70
C THR A 345 25.84 -6.35 -11.68
N LEU A 346 26.02 -6.88 -10.46
CA LEU A 346 25.04 -6.70 -9.39
C LEU A 346 24.98 -5.24 -8.92
N ASP A 347 26.12 -4.57 -8.81
CA ASP A 347 26.19 -3.16 -8.41
C ASP A 347 25.49 -2.26 -9.43
N ARG A 348 25.70 -2.55 -10.71
CA ARG A 348 25.01 -1.87 -11.80
C ARG A 348 23.50 -1.98 -11.67
N LEU A 349 22.98 -3.18 -11.40
CA LEU A 349 21.55 -3.40 -11.17
C LEU A 349 21.06 -2.57 -9.98
N CYS A 350 21.82 -2.54 -8.88
CA CYS A 350 21.48 -1.77 -7.69
C CYS A 350 21.43 -0.26 -7.99
N ARG A 351 22.46 0.30 -8.63
CA ARG A 351 22.53 1.73 -9.00
C ARG A 351 21.43 2.14 -9.96
N VAL A 352 21.23 1.37 -11.04
CA VAL A 352 20.26 1.74 -12.08
C VAL A 352 18.81 1.68 -11.57
N SER A 353 18.54 0.89 -10.52
CA SER A 353 17.21 0.82 -9.93
C SER A 353 16.76 2.09 -9.19
N GLY A 354 17.68 3.00 -8.86
CA GLY A 354 17.43 4.14 -7.96
C GLY A 354 17.04 3.71 -6.55
N GLY A 355 17.36 2.47 -6.17
CA GLY A 355 16.91 1.83 -4.92
C GLY A 355 15.39 1.71 -4.77
N HIS A 356 14.64 1.82 -5.88
CA HIS A 356 13.23 1.48 -5.90
C HIS A 356 13.09 -0.06 -5.95
N VAL A 357 12.67 -0.66 -4.82
CA VAL A 357 12.63 -2.11 -4.59
C VAL A 357 11.94 -2.88 -5.73
N ARG A 358 10.74 -2.45 -6.14
CA ARG A 358 10.01 -3.10 -7.23
C ARG A 358 10.72 -2.98 -8.59
N ASN A 359 11.42 -1.87 -8.85
CA ASN A 359 12.16 -1.71 -10.12
C ASN A 359 13.38 -2.62 -10.15
N LEU A 360 14.13 -2.69 -9.05
CA LEU A 360 15.27 -3.61 -8.90
C LEU A 360 14.82 -5.05 -9.14
N LEU A 361 13.78 -5.50 -8.43
CA LEU A 361 13.24 -6.85 -8.59
C LEU A 361 12.67 -7.08 -9.99
N GLY A 362 12.01 -6.08 -10.60
CA GLY A 362 11.49 -6.17 -11.96
C GLY A 362 12.59 -6.36 -13.01
N LEU A 363 13.69 -5.61 -12.92
CA LEU A 363 14.86 -5.77 -13.80
C LEU A 363 15.51 -7.14 -13.62
N LEU A 364 15.71 -7.58 -12.38
CA LEU A 364 16.24 -8.89 -12.05
C LEU A 364 15.36 -10.02 -12.59
N TYR A 365 14.05 -9.93 -12.36
CA TYR A 365 13.05 -10.89 -12.83
C TYR A 365 13.10 -11.04 -14.36
N ARG A 366 13.17 -9.93 -15.10
CA ARG A 366 13.35 -9.94 -16.57
C ARG A 366 14.67 -10.59 -16.98
N CYS A 367 15.77 -10.35 -16.26
CA CYS A 367 17.07 -10.97 -16.56
C CYS A 367 17.03 -12.50 -16.41
N ILE A 368 16.34 -13.00 -15.38
CA ILE A 368 16.16 -14.45 -15.13
C ILE A 368 15.25 -15.07 -16.20
N GLN A 369 14.22 -14.36 -16.68
CA GLN A 369 13.35 -14.86 -17.75
C GLN A 369 14.07 -15.02 -19.10
N LYS A 370 15.08 -14.19 -19.36
CA LYS A 370 15.77 -14.14 -20.65
C LYS A 370 16.89 -15.16 -20.83
N GLY A 371 17.25 -15.92 -19.80
CA GLY A 371 18.23 -16.99 -19.92
C GLY A 371 18.79 -17.47 -18.60
N ASP A 372 19.72 -18.42 -18.67
CA ASP A 372 20.30 -19.08 -17.51
C ASP A 372 21.23 -18.18 -16.70
N LEU A 373 21.47 -18.56 -15.44
CA LEU A 373 22.44 -17.95 -14.55
C LEU A 373 23.86 -18.52 -14.82
N PRO A 374 24.93 -17.78 -14.51
CA PRO A 374 24.93 -16.39 -14.02
C PRO A 374 24.51 -15.38 -15.10
N ILE A 375 23.91 -14.26 -14.67
CA ILE A 375 23.47 -13.15 -15.53
C ILE A 375 24.73 -12.42 -16.04
N PRO A 376 25.01 -12.45 -17.35
CA PRO A 376 26.12 -11.70 -17.90
C PRO A 376 25.78 -10.22 -18.00
N ARG A 377 26.79 -9.34 -17.93
CA ARG A 377 26.64 -7.89 -18.01
C ARG A 377 25.84 -7.45 -19.24
N GLN A 378 26.12 -8.05 -20.39
CA GLN A 378 25.42 -7.76 -21.65
C GLN A 378 23.90 -7.99 -21.55
N ARG A 379 23.45 -9.02 -20.82
CA ARG A 379 22.02 -9.30 -20.64
C ARG A 379 21.36 -8.25 -19.76
N LEU A 380 22.04 -7.85 -18.67
CA LEU A 380 21.55 -6.78 -17.81
C LEU A 380 21.42 -5.46 -18.60
N GLU A 381 22.43 -5.06 -19.36
CA GLU A 381 22.38 -3.84 -20.17
C GLU A 381 21.27 -3.88 -21.22
N SER A 382 21.02 -5.05 -21.85
CA SER A 382 19.87 -5.21 -22.75
C SER A 382 18.53 -4.98 -22.05
N VAL A 383 18.36 -5.50 -20.84
CA VAL A 383 17.13 -5.29 -20.05
C VAL A 383 16.98 -3.83 -19.60
N ILE A 384 18.08 -3.17 -19.22
CA ILE A 384 18.11 -1.75 -18.87
C ILE A 384 17.72 -0.90 -20.09
N GLN A 385 18.30 -1.15 -21.26
CA GLN A 385 18.01 -0.40 -22.48
C GLN A 385 16.54 -0.54 -22.91
N GLU A 386 15.99 -1.76 -22.83
CA GLU A 386 14.57 -1.97 -23.10
C GLU A 386 13.68 -1.20 -22.14
N ARG A 387 14.01 -1.22 -20.84
CA ARG A 387 13.25 -0.47 -19.84
C ARG A 387 13.37 1.03 -20.04
N CYS A 388 14.55 1.54 -20.42
CA CYS A 388 14.76 2.93 -20.79
C CYS A 388 13.85 3.31 -21.96
N ASN A 389 13.87 2.53 -23.04
CA ASN A 389 13.03 2.78 -24.21
C ASN A 389 11.53 2.74 -23.88
N GLU A 390 11.08 1.84 -22.99
CA GLU A 390 9.70 1.79 -22.50
C GLU A 390 9.30 3.06 -21.77
N LEU A 391 10.14 3.53 -20.84
CA LEU A 391 9.86 4.72 -20.04
C LEU A 391 9.91 5.99 -20.90
N SER A 392 10.94 6.16 -21.74
CA SER A 392 11.13 7.33 -22.58
C SER A 392 9.98 7.58 -23.56
N ARG A 393 9.26 6.54 -24.00
CA ARG A 393 8.10 6.68 -24.89
C ARG A 393 6.93 7.46 -24.30
N ALA A 394 6.81 7.48 -22.98
CA ALA A 394 5.72 8.13 -22.28
C ALA A 394 6.05 9.57 -21.85
N ILE A 395 7.28 10.03 -22.10
CA ILE A 395 7.77 11.34 -21.63
C ILE A 395 7.62 12.38 -22.74
N GLU A 396 6.90 13.45 -22.45
CA GLU A 396 6.71 14.59 -23.35
C GLU A 396 7.94 15.53 -23.36
N PRO A 397 8.14 16.36 -24.41
CA PRO A 397 9.34 17.21 -24.52
C PRO A 397 9.56 18.18 -23.34
N ASP A 398 8.50 18.77 -22.82
CA ASP A 398 8.52 19.66 -21.65
C ASP A 398 8.80 18.90 -20.34
N GLU A 399 8.33 17.66 -20.23
CA GLU A 399 8.65 16.78 -19.11
C GLU A 399 10.15 16.43 -19.06
N TRP A 400 10.82 16.30 -20.22
CA TRP A 400 12.28 16.15 -20.28
C TRP A 400 13.03 17.37 -19.75
N GLU A 401 12.53 18.58 -20.01
CA GLU A 401 13.11 19.82 -19.45
C GLU A 401 12.96 19.82 -17.93
N LEU A 402 11.80 19.43 -17.43
CA LEU A 402 11.55 19.30 -16.00
C LEU A 402 12.46 18.26 -15.34
N LEU A 403 12.69 17.11 -15.99
CA LEU A 403 13.65 16.10 -15.51
C LEU A 403 15.07 16.64 -15.41
N ARG A 404 15.54 17.43 -16.39
CA ARG A 404 16.86 18.07 -16.32
C ARG A 404 16.93 19.06 -15.16
N GLN A 405 15.87 19.83 -14.94
CA GLN A 405 15.77 20.74 -13.80
C GLN A 405 15.84 20.01 -12.47
N VAL A 406 15.13 18.88 -12.31
CA VAL A 406 15.20 18.06 -11.10
C VAL A 406 16.61 17.50 -10.90
N ALA A 407 17.24 16.96 -11.95
CA ALA A 407 18.59 16.42 -11.85
C ALA A 407 19.63 17.45 -11.38
N GLN A 408 19.44 18.73 -11.73
CA GLN A 408 20.30 19.83 -11.30
C GLN A 408 19.97 20.36 -9.90
N THR A 409 18.68 20.56 -9.62
CA THR A 409 18.22 21.24 -8.40
C THR A 409 17.97 20.29 -7.23
N LYS A 410 17.86 18.98 -7.51
CA LYS A 410 17.47 17.92 -6.57
C LYS A 410 16.17 18.21 -5.82
N SER A 411 15.27 18.97 -6.43
CA SER A 411 14.03 19.47 -5.82
C SER A 411 12.85 19.25 -6.77
N VAL A 412 11.69 18.94 -6.19
CA VAL A 412 10.38 18.94 -6.86
C VAL A 412 9.44 19.80 -6.04
N ARG A 413 8.58 20.61 -6.68
CA ARG A 413 7.70 21.55 -5.99
C ARG A 413 6.27 21.52 -6.50
N GLY A 414 5.34 21.52 -5.55
CA GLY A 414 3.91 21.59 -5.84
C GLY A 414 3.35 20.32 -6.48
N GLU A 415 2.02 20.30 -6.58
CA GLU A 415 1.28 19.11 -6.98
C GLU A 415 1.42 18.78 -8.48
N THR A 416 1.52 19.78 -9.35
CA THR A 416 1.61 19.57 -10.80
C THR A 416 2.90 18.86 -11.19
N GLU A 417 4.06 19.36 -10.75
CA GLU A 417 5.36 18.70 -11.00
C GLU A 417 5.37 17.29 -10.42
N TYR A 418 4.78 17.11 -9.23
CA TYR A 418 4.64 15.79 -8.62
C TYR A 418 3.85 14.82 -9.49
N GLN A 419 2.66 15.22 -9.96
CA GLN A 419 1.76 14.36 -10.72
C GLN A 419 2.40 13.87 -12.02
N ILE A 420 3.24 14.70 -12.63
CA ILE A 420 4.00 14.39 -13.83
C ILE A 420 5.15 13.43 -13.49
N LEU A 421 5.98 13.78 -12.50
CA LEU A 421 7.29 13.15 -12.30
C LEU A 421 7.27 11.93 -11.37
N LEU A 422 6.72 12.08 -10.16
CA LEU A 422 6.82 11.05 -9.13
C LEU A 422 5.81 9.94 -9.36
N ARG A 423 4.58 10.29 -9.78
CA ARG A 423 3.54 9.30 -10.08
C ARG A 423 3.94 8.36 -11.23
N SER A 424 4.62 8.90 -12.24
CA SER A 424 5.11 8.14 -13.40
C SER A 424 6.42 7.38 -13.11
N MET A 425 6.94 7.46 -11.87
CA MET A 425 8.22 6.88 -11.46
C MET A 425 9.42 7.39 -12.30
N PHE A 426 9.33 8.63 -12.79
CA PHE A 426 10.42 9.30 -13.47
C PHE A 426 11.38 9.98 -12.48
N VAL A 427 10.89 10.31 -11.29
CA VAL A 427 11.67 10.88 -10.18
C VAL A 427 11.38 10.09 -8.90
N PHE A 428 12.41 9.90 -8.10
CA PHE A 428 12.34 9.27 -6.78
C PHE A 428 12.62 10.27 -5.68
N GLU A 429 12.00 10.02 -4.52
CA GLU A 429 12.22 10.78 -3.29
C GLU A 429 13.18 10.01 -2.39
N TYR A 430 14.17 10.71 -1.86
CA TYR A 430 15.16 10.24 -0.91
C TYR A 430 15.20 11.17 0.30
N ARG A 431 15.85 10.72 1.37
CA ARG A 431 16.01 11.48 2.60
C ARG A 431 17.41 11.33 3.16
N ASN A 432 17.93 12.41 3.72
CA ASN A 432 19.16 12.45 4.50
C ASN A 432 19.00 13.39 5.71
N ASP A 433 20.07 13.66 6.43
CA ASP A 433 20.06 14.53 7.62
C ASP A 433 19.67 15.99 7.32
N GLN A 434 19.80 16.43 6.05
CA GLN A 434 19.45 17.78 5.62
C GLN A 434 17.99 17.90 5.13
N GLY A 435 17.27 16.77 5.04
CA GLY A 435 15.87 16.72 4.63
C GLY A 435 15.63 15.84 3.42
N HIS A 436 14.59 16.19 2.65
CA HIS A 436 14.18 15.45 1.46
C HIS A 436 14.92 15.98 0.23
N TRP A 437 15.31 15.08 -0.65
CA TRP A 437 15.86 15.42 -1.96
C TRP A 437 15.30 14.47 -3.01
N TYR A 438 15.34 14.91 -4.26
CA TYR A 438 14.72 14.20 -5.38
C TYR A 438 15.74 13.98 -6.47
N ASP A 439 15.63 12.85 -7.15
CA ASP A 439 16.45 12.60 -8.32
C ASP A 439 15.70 11.81 -9.37
N ILE A 440 16.14 11.98 -10.61
CA ILE A 440 15.58 11.23 -11.72
C ILE A 440 15.82 9.73 -11.53
N ASN A 441 14.92 8.93 -12.06
CA ASN A 441 15.10 7.50 -12.22
C ASN A 441 16.39 7.26 -13.02
N PRO A 442 17.41 6.58 -12.47
CA PRO A 442 18.73 6.47 -13.13
C PRO A 442 18.68 5.82 -14.51
N ILE A 443 17.66 5.00 -14.80
CA ILE A 443 17.41 4.45 -16.14
C ILE A 443 17.21 5.59 -17.16
N LEU A 444 16.49 6.65 -16.80
CA LEU A 444 16.21 7.78 -17.70
C LEU A 444 17.43 8.66 -17.95
N ALA A 445 18.41 8.67 -17.04
CA ALA A 445 19.68 9.36 -17.26
C ALA A 445 20.46 8.80 -18.46
N GLU A 446 20.13 7.57 -18.90
CA GLU A 446 20.77 6.92 -20.03
C GLU A 446 20.10 7.23 -21.37
N ALA A 447 18.87 7.76 -21.34
CA ALA A 447 18.10 8.14 -22.52
C ALA A 447 18.85 9.18 -23.37
N LYS A 448 18.66 9.12 -24.70
CA LYS A 448 19.33 10.05 -25.62
C LYS A 448 18.75 11.46 -25.45
N GLU A 449 17.45 11.53 -25.27
CA GLU A 449 16.64 12.72 -25.06
C GLU A 449 17.07 13.48 -23.80
N PHE A 450 17.53 12.78 -22.75
CA PHE A 450 18.04 13.41 -21.54
C PHE A 450 19.44 14.03 -21.73
N LYS A 451 20.27 13.39 -22.57
CA LYS A 451 21.67 13.78 -22.82
C LYS A 451 21.82 14.89 -23.87
N SER A 452 20.83 15.03 -24.75
CA SER A 452 20.69 16.21 -25.63
C SER A 452 20.27 17.42 -24.82
#